data_AF-A0A936KU99-F1
#
_entry.id   AF-A0A936KU99-F1
#
_cell.length_a   1.000
_cell.length_b   1.000
_cell.length_c   1.000
_cell.angle_alpha   90.00
_cell.angle_beta   90.00
_cell.angle_gamma   90.00
#
_symmetry.space_group_name_H-M   'P 1'
#
loop_
_entity.id
_entity.type
_entity.pdbx_description
1 polymer ?
#
loop_
_entity_poly.entity_id
_entity_poly.type
_entity_poly.pdbx_seq_one_letter_code
_entity_poly.pdbx_strand_id
1 'polypeptide(L)'
;MGACPTDAIDLKGGYSGEQVFGAVKGALSQEKQNGNPVTVLFASHRDEALGGLPTELNVSKGNAPVAVATVGGKESARVITAVLPSISAVNIEWIKTLHTAGARDVVLLSHPYDDGVYREDAHWILNRLHSRPALVTKEVHWLETTPGNSKTVLNFLNDLHRSETQAKKSAPVLLPVKERNKLFPSIVSALIGTVLLFGMFALAIPLDIPAGMTSANGSAIRVALDLKGKISVAAIPPGMTLPEGADVEKIFGGEHYPVSIILVVDGETILDETYRPSGVGSNGRISTLEFLPIPSGSHQIEMRLKDDENDYRVVFSDTIVLEKSQVVVFHYDDKSDMVTIR
;
A
#
# COMPACT_ATOMS: atom_id res chain seq x y z
N MET A 1 -11.29 17.51 11.71
CA MET A 1 -10.88 16.39 12.57
C MET A 1 -11.43 15.11 11.95
N GLY A 2 -10.59 14.28 11.33
CA GLY A 2 -11.04 12.96 10.88
C GLY A 2 -11.31 12.12 12.12
N ALA A 3 -12.54 11.64 12.28
CA ALA A 3 -12.89 10.72 13.36
C ALA A 3 -11.95 9.51 13.30
N CYS A 4 -11.24 9.22 14.38
CA CYS A 4 -10.51 7.97 14.49
C CYS A 4 -11.55 6.85 14.38
N PRO A 5 -11.39 5.88 13.46
CA PRO A 5 -12.30 4.75 13.42
C PRO A 5 -12.25 4.04 14.78
N THR A 6 -13.41 3.96 15.44
CA THR A 6 -13.57 3.18 16.67
C THR A 6 -13.52 1.68 16.39
N ASP A 7 -13.75 1.31 15.13
CA ASP A 7 -13.81 -0.06 14.65
C ASP A 7 -12.44 -0.53 14.16
N ALA A 8 -12.21 -1.84 14.19
CA ALA A 8 -10.99 -2.43 13.67
C ALA A 8 -10.83 -2.14 12.16
N ILE A 9 -9.59 -2.01 11.69
CA ILE A 9 -9.30 -1.81 10.27
C ILE A 9 -9.61 -3.12 9.54
N ASP A 10 -10.60 -3.10 8.66
CA ASP A 10 -10.86 -4.21 7.73
C ASP A 10 -9.84 -4.15 6.58
N LEU A 11 -9.03 -5.20 6.45
CA LEU A 11 -7.95 -5.25 5.48
C LEU A 11 -8.43 -5.97 4.22
N LYS A 12 -8.26 -5.31 3.06
CA LYS A 12 -8.60 -5.88 1.75
C LYS A 12 -7.84 -7.20 1.54
N GLY A 13 -8.57 -8.29 1.27
CA GLY A 13 -7.97 -9.61 1.01
C GLY A 13 -8.76 -10.82 1.52
N GLY A 14 -10.00 -10.66 1.98
CA GLY A 14 -10.82 -11.78 2.47
C GLY A 14 -10.44 -12.26 3.88
N TYR A 15 -9.57 -11.53 4.58
CA TYR A 15 -9.29 -11.78 5.98
C TYR A 15 -10.47 -11.32 6.84
N SER A 16 -11.23 -12.26 7.40
CA SER A 16 -12.31 -11.92 8.32
C SER A 16 -11.80 -12.00 9.76
N GLY A 17 -11.49 -10.84 10.36
CA GLY A 17 -11.07 -10.77 11.76
C GLY A 17 -12.07 -11.44 12.71
N GLU A 18 -13.37 -11.32 12.42
CA GLU A 18 -14.42 -11.98 13.19
C GLU A 18 -14.42 -13.52 13.06
N GLN A 19 -14.04 -14.08 11.91
CA GLN A 19 -13.86 -15.52 11.77
C GLN A 19 -12.69 -16.02 12.63
N VAL A 20 -11.56 -15.32 12.60
CA VAL A 20 -10.40 -15.65 13.45
C VAL A 20 -10.77 -15.53 14.92
N PHE A 21 -11.47 -14.47 15.30
CA PHE A 21 -11.95 -14.31 16.66
C PHE A 21 -12.98 -15.39 17.07
N GLY A 22 -13.83 -15.83 16.14
CA GLY A 22 -14.71 -16.98 16.30
C GLY A 22 -13.93 -18.26 16.63
N ALA A 23 -12.86 -18.53 15.90
CA ALA A 23 -11.96 -19.66 16.16
C ALA A 23 -11.26 -19.56 17.53
N VAL A 24 -10.81 -18.36 17.92
CA VAL A 24 -10.24 -18.10 19.26
C VAL A 24 -11.26 -18.42 20.37
N LYS A 25 -12.51 -17.97 20.23
CA LYS A 25 -13.58 -18.27 21.21
C LYS A 25 -13.86 -19.77 21.29
N GLY A 26 -13.88 -20.46 20.15
CA GLY A 26 -14.06 -21.91 20.09
C GLY A 26 -12.95 -22.65 20.86
N ALA A 27 -11.69 -22.32 20.56
CA ALA A 27 -10.53 -22.87 21.25
C ALA A 27 -10.53 -22.56 22.77
N LEU A 28 -10.89 -21.32 23.14
CA LEU A 28 -11.00 -20.92 24.55
C LEU A 28 -12.08 -21.74 25.28
N SER A 29 -13.26 -21.89 24.68
CA SER A 29 -14.34 -22.68 25.26
C SER A 29 -13.91 -24.14 25.47
N GLN A 30 -13.22 -24.72 24.49
CA GLN A 30 -12.72 -26.10 24.57
C GLN A 30 -11.70 -26.28 25.70
N GLU A 31 -10.69 -25.40 25.77
CA GLU A 31 -9.65 -25.50 26.80
C GLU A 31 -10.20 -25.24 28.21
N LYS A 32 -11.19 -24.35 28.33
CA LYS A 32 -11.90 -24.11 29.60
C LYS A 32 -12.71 -25.32 30.04
N GLN A 33 -13.38 -26.02 29.12
CA GLN A 33 -14.09 -27.27 29.43
C GLN A 33 -13.12 -28.36 29.95
N ASN A 34 -11.88 -28.34 29.48
CA ASN A 34 -10.82 -29.22 29.97
C ASN A 34 -10.20 -28.77 31.31
N GLY A 35 -10.67 -27.66 31.89
CA GLY A 35 -10.16 -27.13 33.16
C GLY A 35 -8.80 -26.43 33.05
N ASN A 36 -8.32 -26.15 31.83
CA ASN A 36 -7.04 -25.51 31.62
C ASN A 36 -7.18 -23.98 31.78
N PRO A 37 -6.26 -23.31 32.51
CA PRO A 37 -6.16 -21.86 32.44
C PRO A 37 -5.67 -21.45 31.05
N VAL A 38 -6.27 -20.41 30.48
CA VAL A 38 -6.01 -20.00 29.09
C VAL A 38 -5.50 -18.57 29.03
N THR A 39 -4.38 -18.39 28.33
CA THR A 39 -3.84 -17.11 27.89
C THR A 39 -4.12 -16.96 26.40
N VAL A 40 -4.72 -15.85 25.98
CA VAL A 40 -4.91 -15.55 24.55
C VAL A 40 -3.84 -14.56 24.11
N LEU A 41 -3.05 -14.92 23.10
CA LEU A 41 -2.00 -14.09 22.53
C LEU A 41 -2.43 -13.62 21.14
N PHE A 42 -2.59 -12.31 20.95
CA PHE A 42 -2.73 -11.72 19.62
C PHE A 42 -1.37 -11.26 19.12
N ALA A 43 -1.00 -11.73 17.92
CA ALA A 43 0.24 -11.37 17.25
C ALA A 43 -0.03 -10.97 15.81
N SER A 44 0.93 -10.33 15.16
CA SER A 44 0.81 -9.97 13.75
C SER A 44 1.48 -10.99 12.81
N HIS A 45 1.11 -11.02 11.53
CA HIS A 45 1.78 -11.84 10.52
C HIS A 45 3.27 -11.49 10.40
N ARG A 46 3.66 -10.25 10.75
CA ARG A 46 5.07 -9.85 10.75
C ARG A 46 5.84 -10.53 11.90
N ASP A 47 5.24 -10.65 13.09
CA ASP A 47 5.84 -11.38 14.20
C ASP A 47 6.06 -12.85 13.81
N GLU A 48 5.10 -13.46 13.13
CA GLU A 48 5.25 -14.83 12.63
C GLU A 48 6.33 -14.93 11.54
N ALA A 49 6.23 -14.11 10.49
CA ALA A 49 7.09 -14.18 9.32
C ALA A 49 8.57 -13.90 9.64
N LEU A 50 8.84 -13.05 10.63
CA LEU A 50 10.20 -12.70 11.05
C LEU A 50 10.71 -13.59 12.20
N GLY A 51 9.98 -14.64 12.60
CA GLY A 51 10.41 -15.57 13.65
C GLY A 51 10.35 -14.97 15.06
N GLY A 52 9.51 -13.95 15.27
CA GLY A 52 9.23 -13.35 16.58
C GLY A 52 8.34 -14.21 17.47
N LEU A 53 7.68 -15.23 16.93
CA LEU A 53 6.89 -16.19 17.70
C LEU A 53 7.72 -17.45 18.03
N PRO A 54 7.77 -17.89 19.30
CA PRO A 54 8.48 -19.11 19.67
C PRO A 54 7.83 -20.34 19.05
N THR A 55 8.68 -21.31 18.66
CA THR A 55 8.26 -22.56 17.99
C THR A 55 7.26 -23.37 18.80
N GLU A 56 7.30 -23.23 20.12
CA GLU A 56 6.44 -23.85 21.12
C GLU A 56 4.97 -23.48 20.90
N LEU A 57 4.68 -22.31 20.31
CA LEU A 57 3.32 -21.86 20.01
C LEU A 57 2.68 -22.58 18.82
N ASN A 58 3.44 -23.37 18.04
CA ASN A 58 2.98 -24.18 16.91
C ASN A 58 2.17 -23.42 15.83
N VAL A 59 2.44 -22.13 15.65
CA VAL A 59 1.67 -21.24 14.78
C VAL A 59 1.82 -21.61 13.29
N SER A 60 3.02 -21.98 12.87
CA SER A 60 3.33 -22.25 11.44
C SER A 60 2.92 -23.65 10.96
N LYS A 61 2.23 -24.46 11.77
CA LYS A 61 1.78 -25.80 11.39
C LYS A 61 0.34 -25.75 10.87
N GLY A 62 0.16 -25.59 9.56
CA GLY A 62 -1.10 -25.92 8.89
C GLY A 62 -1.98 -24.75 8.42
N ASN A 63 -1.42 -23.57 8.16
CA ASN A 63 -2.13 -22.39 7.64
C ASN A 63 -3.34 -21.94 8.48
N ALA A 64 -3.45 -22.41 9.72
CA ALA A 64 -4.54 -22.03 10.62
C ALA A 64 -4.19 -20.71 11.29
N PRO A 65 -5.08 -19.69 11.26
CA PRO A 65 -4.81 -18.39 11.88
C PRO A 65 -4.81 -18.44 13.41
N VAL A 66 -5.20 -19.57 14.00
CA VAL A 66 -5.25 -19.80 15.45
C VAL A 66 -4.55 -21.12 15.77
N ALA A 67 -3.60 -21.07 16.71
CA ALA A 67 -2.89 -22.24 17.23
C ALA A 67 -3.05 -22.34 18.74
N VAL A 68 -3.04 -23.56 19.27
CA VAL A 68 -3.12 -23.81 20.71
C VAL A 68 -1.91 -24.61 21.16
N ALA A 69 -1.21 -24.09 22.18
CA ALA A 69 0.01 -24.69 22.70
C ALA A 69 0.04 -24.68 24.22
N THR A 70 0.87 -25.54 24.80
CA THR A 70 1.20 -25.49 26.23
C THR A 70 2.52 -24.73 26.37
N VAL A 71 2.54 -23.67 27.17
CA VAL A 71 3.76 -22.90 27.46
C VAL A 71 3.99 -22.87 28.97
N GLY A 72 5.19 -23.27 29.40
CA GLY A 72 5.60 -23.36 30.79
C GLY A 72 5.78 -24.79 31.32
N GLY A 73 6.05 -24.90 32.63
CA GLY A 73 6.28 -26.18 33.33
C GLY A 73 5.00 -26.91 33.76
N LYS A 74 5.03 -27.58 34.92
CA LYS A 74 3.90 -28.39 35.44
C LYS A 74 2.61 -27.60 35.74
N GLU A 75 2.70 -26.28 35.91
CA GLU A 75 1.55 -25.36 36.07
C GLU A 75 1.28 -24.56 34.77
N SER A 76 1.56 -25.15 33.62
CA SER A 76 1.45 -24.46 32.33
C SER A 76 0.01 -24.10 32.00
N ALA A 77 -0.17 -22.86 31.57
CA ALA A 77 -1.40 -22.45 30.92
C ALA A 77 -1.33 -22.73 29.42
N ARG A 78 -2.52 -22.91 28.85
CA ARG A 78 -2.71 -23.07 27.42
C ARG A 78 -2.64 -21.68 26.78
N VAL A 79 -1.79 -21.53 25.78
CA VAL A 79 -1.70 -20.30 24.98
C VAL A 79 -2.45 -20.53 23.69
N ILE A 80 -3.50 -19.74 23.48
CA ILE A 80 -4.19 -19.64 22.19
C ILE A 80 -3.59 -18.46 21.46
N THR A 81 -2.81 -18.72 20.42
CA THR A 81 -2.17 -17.69 19.61
C THR A 81 -3.01 -17.42 18.38
N ALA A 82 -3.45 -16.19 18.19
CA ALA A 82 -4.14 -15.73 17.00
C ALA A 82 -3.24 -14.78 16.22
N VAL A 83 -2.94 -15.14 14.97
CA VAL A 83 -2.16 -14.28 14.09
C VAL A 83 -3.10 -13.48 13.20
N LEU A 84 -2.92 -12.17 13.26
CA LEU A 84 -3.68 -11.20 12.48
C LEU A 84 -2.76 -10.53 11.46
N PRO A 85 -3.26 -9.94 10.37
CA PRO A 85 -2.42 -9.15 9.47
C PRO A 85 -1.72 -7.99 10.18
N SER A 86 -2.33 -7.50 11.26
CA SER A 86 -1.77 -6.50 12.15
C SER A 86 -2.39 -6.59 13.55
N ILE A 87 -1.64 -6.19 14.58
CA ILE A 87 -2.17 -6.03 15.93
C ILE A 87 -3.29 -4.96 16.00
N SER A 88 -3.31 -4.00 15.07
CA SER A 88 -4.38 -3.02 14.95
C SER A 88 -5.72 -3.64 14.51
N ALA A 89 -5.72 -4.85 13.95
CA ALA A 89 -6.94 -5.59 13.62
C ALA A 89 -7.67 -6.13 14.85
N VAL A 90 -7.04 -6.15 16.04
CA VAL A 90 -7.74 -6.51 17.28
C VAL A 90 -8.86 -5.50 17.54
N ASN A 91 -10.10 -5.96 17.60
CA ASN A 91 -11.21 -5.16 18.10
C ASN A 91 -11.13 -5.12 19.64
N ILE A 92 -11.22 -3.95 20.25
CA ILE A 92 -11.09 -3.82 21.71
C ILE A 92 -12.24 -4.51 22.47
N GLU A 93 -13.42 -4.68 21.83
CA GLU A 93 -14.53 -5.47 22.41
C GLU A 93 -14.22 -6.96 22.50
N TRP A 94 -13.26 -7.47 21.72
CA TRP A 94 -12.80 -8.84 21.83
C TRP A 94 -12.15 -9.10 23.18
N ILE A 95 -11.40 -8.13 23.73
CA ILE A 95 -10.78 -8.24 25.06
C ILE A 95 -11.86 -8.46 26.13
N LYS A 96 -12.90 -7.62 26.13
CA LYS A 96 -14.06 -7.74 27.03
C LYS A 96 -14.76 -9.10 26.89
N THR A 97 -14.95 -9.53 25.65
CA THR A 97 -15.59 -10.81 25.32
C THR A 97 -14.76 -11.99 25.83
N LEU A 98 -13.44 -11.95 25.67
CA LEU A 98 -12.51 -12.98 26.17
C LEU A 98 -12.51 -13.05 27.69
N HIS A 99 -12.50 -11.92 28.39
CA HIS A 99 -12.63 -11.89 29.85
C HIS A 99 -13.95 -12.52 30.31
N THR A 100 -15.06 -12.16 29.66
CA THR A 100 -16.39 -12.72 29.97
C THR A 100 -16.43 -14.23 29.71
N ALA A 101 -15.74 -14.68 28.67
CA ALA A 101 -15.59 -16.11 28.35
C ALA A 101 -14.68 -16.85 29.34
N GLY A 102 -13.91 -16.15 30.18
CA GLY A 102 -13.04 -16.73 31.20
C GLY A 102 -11.60 -16.95 30.73
N ALA A 103 -11.12 -16.20 29.73
CA ALA A 103 -9.69 -16.10 29.49
C ALA A 103 -9.00 -15.53 30.74
N ARG A 104 -7.90 -16.17 31.18
CA ARG A 104 -7.15 -15.74 32.36
C ARG A 104 -6.30 -14.51 32.06
N ASP A 105 -5.73 -14.46 30.87
CA ASP A 105 -4.84 -13.41 30.40
C ASP A 105 -5.08 -13.15 28.91
N VAL A 106 -5.02 -11.89 28.50
CA VAL A 106 -5.03 -11.46 27.09
C VAL A 106 -3.76 -10.66 26.83
N VAL A 107 -2.90 -11.16 25.95
CA VAL A 107 -1.62 -10.56 25.60
C VAL A 107 -1.71 -9.96 24.21
N LEU A 108 -1.39 -8.67 24.10
CA LEU A 108 -1.24 -7.97 22.84
C LEU A 108 0.25 -7.86 22.53
N LEU A 109 0.72 -8.64 21.53
CA LEU A 109 2.08 -8.55 21.04
C LEU A 109 2.16 -7.45 19.99
N SER A 110 2.95 -6.42 20.29
CA SER A 110 3.19 -5.29 19.40
C SER A 110 4.67 -5.16 19.10
N HIS A 111 4.97 -4.57 17.95
CA HIS A 111 6.31 -4.08 17.65
C HIS A 111 6.47 -2.66 18.19
N PRO A 112 7.73 -2.18 18.32
CA PRO A 112 8.01 -0.76 18.45
C PRO A 112 7.32 0.04 17.34
N TYR A 113 6.90 1.25 17.69
CA TYR A 113 6.07 2.13 16.87
C TYR A 113 6.50 2.22 15.38
N ASP A 114 7.80 2.25 15.09
CA ASP A 114 8.33 2.43 13.73
C ASP A 114 8.66 1.12 13.00
N ASP A 115 8.51 -0.03 13.66
CA ASP A 115 8.92 -1.35 13.13
C ASP A 115 7.76 -2.14 12.48
N GLY A 116 6.51 -1.64 12.54
CA GLY A 116 5.34 -2.28 11.95
C GLY A 116 5.32 -2.28 10.41
N VAL A 117 4.64 -3.25 9.78
CA VAL A 117 4.36 -3.20 8.32
C VAL A 117 3.53 -1.97 8.00
N TYR A 118 2.50 -1.73 8.81
CA TYR A 118 1.75 -0.49 8.79
C TYR A 118 2.21 0.32 10.01
N ARG A 119 2.98 1.38 9.74
CA ARG A 119 3.75 2.19 10.72
C ARG A 119 2.94 2.77 11.90
N GLU A 120 1.63 2.60 11.93
CA GLU A 120 0.74 3.16 12.95
C GLU A 120 -0.04 2.07 13.70
N ASP A 121 0.24 0.80 13.47
CA ASP A 121 -0.56 -0.30 14.02
C ASP A 121 -0.63 -0.32 15.54
N ALA A 122 0.55 -0.31 16.15
CA ALA A 122 0.72 -0.23 17.60
C ALA A 122 0.03 1.03 18.15
N HIS A 123 0.14 2.15 17.43
CA HIS A 123 -0.48 3.42 17.80
C HIS A 123 -2.00 3.31 17.88
N TRP A 124 -2.64 2.72 16.87
CA TRP A 124 -4.10 2.65 16.79
C TRP A 124 -4.72 1.80 17.89
N ILE A 125 -4.13 0.63 18.20
CA ILE A 125 -4.62 -0.19 19.32
C ILE A 125 -4.32 0.47 20.67
N LEU A 126 -3.13 1.06 20.84
CA LEU A 126 -2.75 1.76 22.07
C LEU A 126 -3.69 2.96 22.33
N ASN A 127 -4.01 3.75 21.31
CA ASN A 127 -4.95 4.86 21.40
C ASN A 127 -6.36 4.40 21.78
N ARG A 128 -6.83 3.26 21.24
CA ARG A 128 -8.12 2.66 21.62
C ARG A 128 -8.12 2.19 23.08
N LEU A 129 -7.01 1.60 23.56
CA LEU A 129 -6.86 1.20 24.95
C LEU A 129 -6.87 2.41 25.90
N HIS A 130 -6.16 3.48 25.56
CA HIS A 130 -6.19 4.74 26.32
C HIS A 130 -7.59 5.39 26.33
N SER A 131 -8.33 5.27 25.23
CA SER A 131 -9.70 5.76 25.15
C SER A 131 -10.71 4.93 25.97
N ARG A 132 -10.33 3.72 26.41
CA ARG A 132 -11.19 2.80 27.16
C ARG A 132 -10.44 2.18 28.35
N PRO A 133 -10.06 2.98 29.36
CA PRO A 133 -9.24 2.53 30.48
C PRO A 133 -9.89 1.40 31.30
N ALA A 134 -11.23 1.30 31.29
CA ALA A 134 -11.96 0.20 31.94
C ALA A 134 -11.64 -1.20 31.38
N LEU A 135 -11.12 -1.27 30.15
CA LEU A 135 -10.70 -2.53 29.52
C LEU A 135 -9.24 -2.89 29.86
N VAL A 136 -8.47 -1.96 30.40
CA VAL A 136 -7.06 -2.13 30.77
C VAL A 136 -6.98 -2.70 32.19
N THR A 137 -7.38 -3.95 32.33
CA THR A 137 -7.37 -4.66 33.61
C THR A 137 -6.02 -5.35 33.84
N LYS A 138 -5.83 -5.95 35.03
CA LYS A 138 -4.63 -6.76 35.35
C LYS A 138 -4.49 -8.05 34.52
N GLU A 139 -5.55 -8.44 33.81
CA GLU A 139 -5.57 -9.59 32.90
C GLU A 139 -5.15 -9.21 31.47
N VAL A 140 -5.09 -7.92 31.12
CA VAL A 140 -4.59 -7.47 29.82
C VAL A 140 -3.12 -7.14 29.93
N HIS A 141 -2.33 -7.63 28.97
CA HIS A 141 -0.89 -7.40 28.93
C HIS A 141 -0.50 -6.80 27.60
N TRP A 142 0.33 -5.77 27.65
CA TRP A 142 0.98 -5.19 26.49
C TRP A 142 2.43 -5.65 26.45
N LEU A 143 2.81 -6.40 25.41
CA LEU A 143 4.19 -6.83 25.20
C LEU A 143 4.72 -6.18 23.93
N GLU A 144 5.65 -5.24 24.08
CA GLU A 144 6.37 -4.67 22.95
C GLU A 144 7.68 -5.44 22.71
N THR A 145 7.90 -5.92 21.49
CA THR A 145 9.14 -6.63 21.13
C THR A 145 9.55 -6.37 19.68
N THR A 146 10.86 -6.29 19.43
CA THR A 146 11.39 -6.21 18.06
C THR A 146 11.04 -7.50 17.31
N PRO A 147 10.58 -7.42 16.04
CA PRO A 147 10.31 -8.62 15.25
C PRO A 147 11.54 -9.55 15.23
N GLY A 148 11.31 -10.86 15.37
CA GLY A 148 12.37 -11.88 15.44
C GLY A 148 12.88 -12.21 16.84
N ASN A 149 12.44 -11.50 17.88
CA ASN A 149 12.85 -11.80 19.26
C ASN A 149 11.91 -12.78 19.99
N SER A 150 11.83 -14.02 19.48
CA SER A 150 10.98 -15.08 20.06
C SER A 150 11.34 -15.45 21.51
N LYS A 151 12.60 -15.28 21.90
CA LYS A 151 13.06 -15.56 23.27
C LYS A 151 12.40 -14.63 24.29
N THR A 152 12.24 -13.34 23.96
CA THR A 152 11.55 -12.39 24.84
C THR A 152 10.08 -12.77 25.02
N VAL A 153 9.38 -13.16 23.94
CA VAL A 153 7.99 -13.61 23.99
C VAL A 153 7.86 -14.87 24.85
N LEU A 154 8.73 -15.86 24.65
CA LEU A 154 8.72 -17.10 25.43
C LEU A 154 9.00 -16.86 26.92
N ASN A 155 10.01 -16.05 27.24
CA ASN A 155 10.33 -15.70 28.62
C ASN A 155 9.17 -14.98 29.30
N PHE A 156 8.56 -14.02 28.61
CA PHE A 156 7.39 -13.30 29.09
C PHE A 156 6.23 -14.26 29.40
N LEU A 157 5.89 -15.18 28.49
CA LEU A 157 4.81 -16.14 28.70
C LEU A 157 5.12 -17.10 29.86
N ASN A 158 6.37 -17.58 29.95
CA ASN A 158 6.80 -18.44 31.05
C ASN A 158 6.69 -17.73 32.41
N ASP A 159 7.14 -16.49 32.49
CA ASP A 159 7.07 -15.68 33.71
C ASP A 159 5.62 -15.32 34.04
N LEU A 160 4.81 -14.96 33.04
CA LEU A 160 3.39 -14.67 33.21
C LEU A 160 2.66 -15.87 33.80
N HIS A 161 2.99 -17.09 33.40
CA HIS A 161 2.30 -18.30 33.87
C HIS A 161 2.70 -18.76 35.27
N ARG A 162 3.74 -18.17 35.89
CA ARG A 162 4.12 -18.51 37.27
C ARG A 162 3.06 -18.06 38.27
N SER A 163 2.75 -18.92 39.24
CA SER A 163 1.83 -18.61 40.35
C SER A 163 2.20 -17.33 41.10
N GLU A 164 3.49 -17.05 41.30
CA GLU A 164 3.96 -15.81 41.93
C GLU A 164 3.60 -14.55 41.14
N THR A 165 3.81 -14.57 39.83
CA THR A 165 3.47 -13.46 38.92
C THR A 165 1.96 -13.28 38.87
N GLN A 166 1.22 -14.39 38.83
CA GLN A 166 -0.24 -14.38 38.80
C GLN A 166 -0.85 -13.76 40.07
N ALA A 167 -0.23 -13.99 41.23
CA ALA A 167 -0.65 -13.40 42.50
C ALA A 167 -0.34 -11.89 42.61
N LYS A 168 0.66 -11.40 41.87
CA LYS A 168 1.16 -10.01 41.94
C LYS A 168 0.79 -9.15 40.73
N LYS A 169 -0.11 -9.60 39.85
CA LYS A 169 -0.47 -8.83 38.66
C LYS A 169 -1.07 -7.48 39.02
N SER A 170 -0.60 -6.46 38.33
CA SER A 170 -1.21 -5.13 38.27
C SER A 170 -1.70 -4.87 36.86
N ALA A 171 -2.62 -3.91 36.69
CA ALA A 171 -2.93 -3.38 35.38
C ALA A 171 -1.65 -2.86 34.70
N PRO A 172 -1.49 -3.06 33.38
CA PRO A 172 -0.31 -2.59 32.68
C PRO A 172 -0.30 -1.06 32.65
N VAL A 173 0.88 -0.48 32.83
CA VAL A 173 1.09 0.94 32.52
C VAL A 173 1.25 1.03 31.01
N LEU A 174 0.20 1.51 30.33
CA LEU A 174 0.26 1.73 28.90
C LEU A 174 1.33 2.77 28.57
N LEU A 175 2.12 2.52 27.53
CA LEU A 175 3.04 3.51 27.00
C LEU A 175 2.25 4.78 26.66
N PRO A 176 2.83 5.98 26.88
CA PRO A 176 2.19 7.20 26.43
C PRO A 176 1.95 7.07 24.93
N VAL A 177 0.72 7.36 24.49
CA VAL A 177 0.46 7.52 23.05
C VAL A 177 1.38 8.65 22.64
N LYS A 178 2.44 8.35 21.88
CA LYS A 178 3.21 9.38 21.21
C LYS A 178 2.19 10.12 20.38
N GLU A 179 1.75 11.28 20.87
CA GLU A 179 1.10 12.23 20.02
C GLU A 179 2.13 12.41 18.93
N ARG A 180 1.81 11.93 17.72
CA ARG A 180 2.27 12.69 16.57
C ARG A 180 1.76 14.06 16.94
N ASN A 181 2.69 14.92 17.33
CA ASN A 181 2.70 16.26 16.82
C ASN A 181 2.42 16.04 15.33
N LYS A 182 1.12 15.98 14.98
CA LYS A 182 0.59 16.79 13.93
C LYS A 182 1.31 18.08 14.23
N LEU A 183 2.43 18.26 13.53
CA LEU A 183 2.79 19.55 13.04
C LEU A 183 1.51 19.98 12.31
N PHE A 184 0.46 20.38 13.06
CA PHE A 184 -0.08 21.69 12.93
C PHE A 184 1.20 22.50 12.94
N PRO A 185 1.71 22.89 11.76
CA PRO A 185 2.73 23.91 11.76
C PRO A 185 2.18 24.95 12.74
N SER A 186 2.96 25.27 13.79
CA SER A 186 2.50 26.30 14.71
C SER A 186 2.02 27.45 13.85
N ILE A 187 0.96 28.15 14.21
CA ILE A 187 0.39 29.20 13.34
C ILE A 187 1.52 30.09 12.78
N VAL A 188 2.57 30.29 13.58
CA VAL A 188 3.85 30.90 13.19
C VAL A 188 4.60 30.15 12.07
N SER A 189 4.89 28.86 12.17
CA SER A 189 5.57 28.13 11.08
C SER A 189 4.70 27.98 9.82
N ALA A 190 3.37 27.91 9.98
CA ALA A 190 2.44 27.91 8.85
C ALA A 190 2.50 29.24 8.11
N LEU A 191 2.51 30.34 8.86
CA LEU A 191 2.61 31.70 8.34
C LEU A 191 3.97 31.96 7.70
N ILE A 192 5.07 31.51 8.32
CA ILE A 192 6.41 31.59 7.73
C ILE A 192 6.47 30.80 6.42
N GLY A 193 5.99 29.57 6.40
CA GLY A 193 5.95 28.75 5.18
C GLY A 193 5.10 29.38 4.09
N THR A 194 3.97 30.00 4.46
CA THR A 194 3.06 30.68 3.53
C THR A 194 3.69 31.96 2.97
N VAL A 195 4.32 32.78 3.80
CA VAL A 195 5.04 33.99 3.38
C VAL A 195 6.23 33.62 2.48
N LEU A 196 6.98 32.57 2.83
CA LEU A 196 8.08 32.07 2.01
C LEU A 196 7.58 31.59 0.64
N LEU A 197 6.49 30.81 0.63
CA LEU A 197 5.87 30.31 -0.60
C LEU A 197 5.38 31.47 -1.49
N PHE A 198 4.63 32.42 -0.92
CA PHE A 198 4.17 33.58 -1.68
C PHE A 198 5.32 34.49 -2.10
N GLY A 199 6.37 34.63 -1.29
CA GLY A 199 7.57 35.37 -1.65
C GLY A 199 8.29 34.73 -2.82
N MET A 200 8.47 33.41 -2.81
CA MET A 200 9.03 32.66 -3.94
C MET A 200 8.15 32.77 -5.19
N PHE A 201 6.83 32.66 -5.03
CA PHE A 201 5.89 32.80 -6.15
C PHE A 201 5.92 34.21 -6.74
N ALA A 202 5.95 35.25 -5.90
CA ALA A 202 6.06 36.65 -6.33
C ALA A 202 7.40 36.96 -7.00
N LEU A 203 8.49 36.29 -6.60
CA LEU A 203 9.78 36.36 -7.28
C LEU A 203 9.78 35.57 -8.60
N ALA A 204 9.02 34.47 -8.68
CA ALA A 204 8.90 33.66 -9.89
C ALA A 204 8.05 34.34 -10.98
N ILE A 205 7.01 35.10 -10.63
CA ILE A 205 6.13 35.81 -11.61
C ILE A 205 6.90 36.74 -12.58
N PRO A 206 7.84 37.60 -12.15
CA PRO A 206 8.62 38.42 -13.08
C PRO A 206 9.76 37.63 -13.75
N LEU A 207 10.12 36.47 -13.20
CA LEU A 207 11.02 35.48 -13.80
C LEU A 207 10.28 34.48 -14.69
N ASP A 208 9.02 34.76 -15.04
CA ASP A 208 8.26 34.02 -16.03
C ASP A 208 9.02 34.17 -17.37
N ILE A 209 10.01 33.28 -17.53
CA ILE A 209 10.49 32.80 -18.82
C ILE A 209 9.19 32.60 -19.56
N PRO A 210 8.93 33.34 -20.65
CA PRO A 210 7.68 33.20 -21.33
C PRO A 210 7.49 31.71 -21.58
N ALA A 211 6.55 31.12 -20.83
CA ALA A 211 5.79 29.99 -21.29
C ALA A 211 4.84 30.48 -22.39
N GLY A 212 5.21 31.52 -23.16
CA GLY A 212 5.79 31.19 -24.46
C GLY A 212 4.86 30.40 -25.34
N MET A 213 3.55 30.62 -25.17
CA MET A 213 2.66 30.83 -26.31
C MET A 213 3.16 32.05 -27.09
N THR A 214 4.40 32.02 -27.59
CA THR A 214 4.90 32.88 -28.67
C THR A 214 4.21 32.41 -29.93
N SER A 215 2.93 32.74 -29.98
CA SER A 215 2.04 32.50 -31.09
C SER A 215 1.01 33.63 -31.10
N ALA A 216 1.48 34.86 -30.89
CA ALA A 216 0.66 36.05 -31.13
C ALA A 216 0.15 36.11 -32.59
N ASN A 217 0.74 35.31 -33.50
CA ASN A 217 0.31 35.15 -34.89
C ASN A 217 0.28 33.68 -35.38
N GLY A 218 0.57 32.68 -34.54
CA GLY A 218 0.64 31.27 -34.96
C GLY A 218 -0.61 30.46 -34.58
N SER A 219 -0.68 29.24 -35.09
CA SER A 219 -1.53 28.15 -34.62
C SER A 219 -0.68 27.11 -33.87
N ALA A 220 -1.30 26.05 -33.36
CA ALA A 220 -0.54 24.95 -32.76
C ALA A 220 -1.21 23.60 -32.95
N ILE A 221 -0.39 22.56 -32.92
CA ILE A 221 -0.83 21.17 -32.80
C ILE A 221 -0.52 20.69 -31.40
N ARG A 222 -1.51 20.06 -30.77
CA ARG A 222 -1.31 19.28 -29.55
C ARG A 222 -1.35 17.81 -29.87
N VAL A 223 -0.30 17.08 -29.55
CA VAL A 223 -0.29 15.62 -29.71
C VAL A 223 -0.57 15.00 -28.35
N ALA A 224 -1.73 14.36 -28.23
CA ALA A 224 -2.16 13.66 -27.02
C ALA A 224 -2.10 12.14 -27.27
N LEU A 225 -1.22 11.47 -26.53
CA LEU A 225 -1.11 10.02 -26.54
C LEU A 225 -1.57 9.48 -25.21
N ASP A 226 -2.48 8.51 -25.25
CA ASP A 226 -2.85 7.69 -24.11
C ASP A 226 -3.05 6.25 -24.57
N LEU A 227 -1.96 5.48 -24.60
CA LEU A 227 -1.96 4.10 -25.06
C LEU A 227 -1.06 3.20 -24.21
N LYS A 228 -1.15 1.90 -24.47
CA LYS A 228 -0.16 0.92 -24.02
C LYS A 228 0.61 0.45 -25.25
N GLY A 229 1.93 0.45 -25.19
CA GLY A 229 2.72 -0.18 -26.25
C GLY A 229 2.37 -1.66 -26.38
N LYS A 230 2.75 -2.31 -27.47
CA LYS A 230 2.58 -3.77 -27.54
C LYS A 230 3.45 -4.44 -26.46
N ILE A 231 3.15 -5.70 -26.13
CA ILE A 231 3.84 -6.38 -25.04
C ILE A 231 5.04 -7.15 -25.61
N SER A 232 6.21 -6.87 -25.06
CA SER A 232 7.38 -7.73 -25.18
C SER A 232 7.23 -8.84 -24.12
N VAL A 233 6.87 -10.03 -24.57
CA VAL A 233 6.69 -11.18 -23.66
C VAL A 233 8.04 -11.55 -23.08
N ALA A 234 8.12 -11.70 -21.76
CA ALA A 234 9.33 -12.16 -21.10
C ALA A 234 9.73 -13.55 -21.66
N ALA A 235 10.99 -13.71 -22.04
CA ALA A 235 11.49 -14.98 -22.55
C ALA A 235 11.22 -16.10 -21.53
N ILE A 236 10.61 -17.20 -21.98
CA ILE A 236 10.37 -18.37 -21.14
C ILE A 236 11.74 -18.87 -20.65
N PRO A 237 11.97 -18.97 -19.33
CA PRO A 237 13.23 -19.48 -18.80
C PRO A 237 13.53 -20.88 -19.38
N PRO A 238 14.77 -21.15 -19.80
CA PRO A 238 15.12 -22.43 -20.42
C PRO A 238 14.82 -23.59 -19.45
N GLY A 239 13.99 -24.54 -19.90
CA GLY A 239 13.60 -25.73 -19.12
C GLY A 239 12.15 -25.74 -18.60
N MET A 240 11.38 -24.67 -18.77
CA MET A 240 9.94 -24.67 -18.48
C MET A 240 9.10 -25.03 -19.71
N THR A 241 8.19 -25.99 -19.56
CA THR A 241 7.11 -26.26 -20.52
C THR A 241 5.81 -25.71 -19.96
N LEU A 242 5.14 -24.86 -20.72
CA LEU A 242 3.84 -24.33 -20.36
C LEU A 242 2.74 -25.37 -20.67
N PRO A 243 1.68 -25.46 -19.85
CA PRO A 243 0.52 -26.28 -20.17
C PRO A 243 -0.14 -25.82 -21.47
N GLU A 244 -0.74 -26.74 -22.21
CA GLU A 244 -1.43 -26.44 -23.47
C GLU A 244 -2.58 -25.44 -23.22
N GLY A 245 -2.55 -24.29 -23.91
CA GLY A 245 -3.52 -23.20 -23.74
C GLY A 245 -3.17 -22.16 -22.67
N ALA A 246 -2.00 -22.25 -22.03
CA ALA A 246 -1.52 -21.27 -21.07
C ALA A 246 -1.07 -19.97 -21.77
N ASP A 247 -1.60 -18.84 -21.32
CA ASP A 247 -1.26 -17.50 -21.81
C ASP A 247 0.05 -17.04 -21.16
N VAL A 248 1.14 -17.04 -21.94
CA VAL A 248 2.50 -16.70 -21.50
C VAL A 248 2.54 -15.32 -20.84
N GLU A 249 1.78 -14.36 -21.38
CA GLU A 249 1.70 -12.99 -20.90
C GLU A 249 1.07 -12.90 -19.50
N LYS A 250 0.00 -13.66 -19.26
CA LYS A 250 -0.66 -13.69 -17.93
C LYS A 250 0.18 -14.38 -16.86
N ILE A 251 1.05 -15.30 -17.25
CA ILE A 251 1.82 -16.14 -16.33
C ILE A 251 3.14 -15.48 -15.96
N PHE A 252 3.86 -14.96 -16.95
CA PHE A 252 5.21 -14.41 -16.75
C PHE A 252 5.22 -12.88 -16.73
N GLY A 253 4.11 -12.23 -17.10
CA GLY A 253 4.11 -10.79 -17.37
C GLY A 253 4.88 -10.45 -18.64
N GLY A 254 4.92 -9.16 -18.97
CA GLY A 254 5.70 -8.63 -20.07
C GLY A 254 5.92 -7.13 -19.89
N GLU A 255 6.98 -6.62 -20.50
CA GLU A 255 7.25 -5.19 -20.54
C GLU A 255 6.57 -4.59 -21.77
N HIS A 256 5.90 -3.45 -21.64
CA HIS A 256 5.40 -2.76 -22.82
C HIS A 256 6.57 -2.15 -23.59
N TYR A 257 6.51 -2.22 -24.93
CA TYR A 257 7.45 -1.48 -25.77
C TYR A 257 7.27 0.04 -25.53
N PRO A 258 8.36 0.82 -25.56
CA PRO A 258 8.27 2.27 -25.67
C PRO A 258 7.50 2.69 -26.92
N VAL A 259 6.84 3.84 -26.86
CA VAL A 259 6.14 4.42 -28.01
C VAL A 259 6.98 5.56 -28.56
N SER A 260 7.40 5.44 -29.81
CA SER A 260 8.07 6.49 -30.56
C SER A 260 7.10 7.15 -31.54
N ILE A 261 7.14 8.47 -31.65
CA ILE A 261 6.35 9.23 -32.61
C ILE A 261 7.22 10.15 -33.44
N ILE A 262 6.85 10.28 -34.71
CA ILE A 262 7.42 11.24 -35.63
C ILE A 262 6.27 12.07 -36.19
N LEU A 263 6.37 13.41 -36.10
CA LEU A 263 5.44 14.33 -36.77
C LEU A 263 6.18 15.11 -37.85
N VAL A 264 5.72 14.97 -39.08
CA VAL A 264 6.21 15.69 -40.26
C VAL A 264 5.16 16.71 -40.67
N VAL A 265 5.58 17.95 -40.86
CA VAL A 265 4.74 19.06 -41.34
C VAL A 265 5.43 19.70 -42.54
N ASP A 266 4.74 19.74 -43.67
CA ASP A 266 5.25 20.26 -44.95
C ASP A 266 6.59 19.64 -45.39
N GLY A 267 6.82 18.38 -45.01
CA GLY A 267 8.06 17.63 -45.31
C GLY A 267 9.18 17.81 -44.28
N GLU A 268 8.99 18.62 -43.24
CA GLU A 268 9.95 18.82 -42.15
C GLU A 268 9.51 18.06 -40.89
N THR A 269 10.42 17.30 -40.26
CA THR A 269 10.16 16.65 -38.98
C THR A 269 10.21 17.67 -37.85
N ILE A 270 9.07 17.92 -37.21
CA ILE A 270 8.95 18.87 -36.09
C ILE A 270 8.85 18.21 -34.71
N LEU A 271 8.67 16.88 -34.68
CA LEU A 271 8.69 16.07 -33.45
C LEU A 271 9.28 14.69 -33.78
N ASP A 272 10.21 14.22 -32.96
CA ASP A 272 10.77 12.87 -32.99
C ASP A 272 11.11 12.49 -31.53
N GLU A 273 10.18 11.81 -30.87
CA GLU A 273 10.27 11.53 -29.43
C GLU A 273 9.91 10.10 -29.10
N THR A 274 10.49 9.57 -28.02
CA THR A 274 10.22 8.21 -27.52
C THR A 274 9.84 8.22 -26.05
N TYR A 275 8.63 7.74 -25.76
CA TYR A 275 8.05 7.69 -24.43
C TYR A 275 8.09 6.29 -23.86
N ARG A 276 8.57 6.18 -22.61
CA ARG A 276 8.64 4.89 -21.90
C ARG A 276 7.35 4.63 -21.10
N PRO A 277 6.93 3.36 -20.97
CA PRO A 277 5.81 2.99 -20.11
C PRO A 277 6.06 3.39 -18.66
N SER A 278 4.99 3.81 -17.98
CA SER A 278 5.01 4.04 -16.53
C SER A 278 4.94 2.71 -15.75
N GLY A 279 5.02 2.76 -14.42
CA GLY A 279 4.82 1.59 -13.54
C GLY A 279 6.08 0.77 -13.24
N VAL A 280 5.97 -0.11 -12.24
CA VAL A 280 7.06 -1.01 -11.83
C VAL A 280 7.17 -2.13 -12.86
N GLY A 281 8.32 -2.24 -13.53
CA GLY A 281 8.55 -3.21 -14.60
C GLY A 281 7.91 -2.83 -15.94
N SER A 282 7.76 -1.53 -16.24
CA SER A 282 7.32 -1.04 -17.56
C SER A 282 5.95 -1.58 -18.04
N ASN A 283 5.06 -1.89 -17.10
CA ASN A 283 3.73 -2.48 -17.37
C ASN A 283 2.58 -1.45 -17.38
N GLY A 284 2.89 -0.17 -17.21
CA GLY A 284 1.93 0.92 -17.14
C GLY A 284 1.59 1.52 -18.51
N ARG A 285 0.69 2.51 -18.49
CA ARG A 285 0.30 3.27 -19.68
C ARG A 285 1.36 4.32 -20.02
N ILE A 286 1.38 4.73 -21.28
CA ILE A 286 2.11 5.88 -21.77
C ILE A 286 1.09 7.00 -21.95
N SER A 287 1.28 8.09 -21.21
CA SER A 287 0.43 9.27 -21.32
C SER A 287 1.32 10.50 -21.50
N THR A 288 1.21 11.16 -22.65
CA THR A 288 1.99 12.36 -22.96
C THR A 288 1.13 13.39 -23.69
N LEU A 289 1.54 14.66 -23.58
CA LEU A 289 0.93 15.80 -24.24
C LEU A 289 2.03 16.74 -24.75
N GLU A 290 2.22 16.78 -26.05
CA GLU A 290 3.16 17.70 -26.69
C GLU A 290 2.45 18.92 -27.26
N PHE A 291 3.14 20.07 -27.26
CA PHE A 291 2.64 21.32 -27.82
C PHE A 291 3.61 21.84 -28.89
N LEU A 292 3.16 21.86 -30.14
CA LEU A 292 3.98 22.20 -31.29
C LEU A 292 3.42 23.46 -31.96
N PRO A 293 4.09 24.62 -31.84
CA PRO A 293 3.66 25.84 -32.51
C PRO A 293 3.93 25.73 -34.02
N ILE A 294 2.93 26.06 -34.83
CA ILE A 294 2.99 25.99 -36.30
C ILE A 294 2.35 27.27 -36.87
N PRO A 295 2.90 27.88 -37.93
CA PRO A 295 2.25 29.01 -38.60
C PRO A 295 0.79 28.70 -38.98
N SER A 296 -0.07 29.72 -39.05
CA SER A 296 -1.42 29.53 -39.61
C SER A 296 -1.34 29.33 -41.12
N GLY A 297 -2.14 28.42 -41.68
CA GLY A 297 -2.11 28.12 -43.11
C GLY A 297 -2.59 26.70 -43.42
N SER A 298 -2.44 26.30 -44.69
CA SER A 298 -2.66 24.93 -45.12
C SER A 298 -1.35 24.16 -44.98
N HIS A 299 -1.37 23.07 -44.22
CA HIS A 299 -0.19 22.26 -43.90
C HIS A 299 -0.44 20.80 -44.25
N GLN A 300 0.51 20.17 -44.93
CA GLN A 300 0.52 18.72 -45.10
C GLN A 300 1.11 18.08 -43.86
N ILE A 301 0.35 17.21 -43.19
CA ILE A 301 0.76 16.62 -41.94
C ILE A 301 0.79 15.11 -42.07
N GLU A 302 1.87 14.52 -41.58
CA GLU A 302 2.00 13.09 -41.44
C GLU A 302 2.51 12.74 -40.05
N MET A 303 1.75 11.89 -39.34
CA MET A 303 2.15 11.35 -38.05
C MET A 303 2.47 9.87 -38.21
N ARG A 304 3.64 9.47 -37.70
CA ARG A 304 4.07 8.08 -37.65
C ARG A 304 4.26 7.65 -36.21
N LEU A 305 3.95 6.39 -35.93
CA LEU A 305 4.04 5.79 -34.60
C LEU A 305 4.76 4.44 -34.68
N LYS A 306 5.55 4.14 -33.66
CA LYS A 306 6.19 2.84 -33.44
C LYS A 306 5.98 2.45 -31.98
N ASP A 307 5.41 1.27 -31.75
CA ASP A 307 5.05 0.77 -30.41
C ASP A 307 5.34 -0.74 -30.26
N ASP A 308 6.20 -1.26 -31.13
CA ASP A 308 6.65 -2.65 -31.19
C ASP A 308 8.05 -2.73 -31.83
N GLU A 309 8.49 -3.94 -32.14
CA GLU A 309 9.79 -4.19 -32.77
C GLU A 309 9.86 -3.75 -34.25
N ASN A 310 8.72 -3.49 -34.90
CA ASN A 310 8.64 -3.18 -36.33
C ASN A 310 9.00 -1.71 -36.63
N ASP A 311 9.01 -1.36 -37.92
CA ASP A 311 9.23 0.01 -38.36
C ASP A 311 8.04 0.93 -38.09
N TYR A 312 8.27 2.24 -38.18
CA TYR A 312 7.25 3.27 -38.03
C TYR A 312 6.07 3.05 -39.00
N ARG A 313 4.84 3.06 -38.48
CA ARG A 313 3.61 3.06 -39.28
C ARG A 313 2.98 4.45 -39.32
N VAL A 314 2.36 4.80 -40.44
CA VAL A 314 1.61 6.06 -40.59
C VAL A 314 0.26 5.91 -39.89
N VAL A 315 0.00 6.77 -38.89
CA VAL A 315 -1.26 6.80 -38.11
C VAL A 315 -2.11 8.03 -38.43
N PHE A 316 -1.55 8.97 -39.20
CA PHE A 316 -2.26 10.12 -39.78
C PHE A 316 -1.51 10.61 -41.02
N SER A 317 -2.23 10.94 -42.09
CA SER A 317 -1.67 11.66 -43.23
C SER A 317 -2.78 12.44 -43.94
N ASP A 318 -2.80 13.76 -43.78
CA ASP A 318 -3.79 14.64 -44.42
C ASP A 318 -3.31 16.09 -44.46
N THR A 319 -3.96 16.91 -45.29
CA THR A 319 -3.81 18.36 -45.27
C THR A 319 -4.79 18.97 -44.26
N ILE A 320 -4.28 19.78 -43.33
CA ILE A 320 -5.12 20.54 -42.41
C ILE A 320 -4.99 22.05 -42.66
N VAL A 321 -6.08 22.78 -42.48
CA VAL A 321 -6.08 24.24 -42.54
C VAL A 321 -6.18 24.78 -41.12
N LEU A 322 -5.13 25.47 -40.68
CA LEU A 322 -5.03 26.07 -39.35
C LEU A 322 -5.32 27.56 -39.41
N GLU A 323 -6.37 28.00 -38.72
CA GLU A 323 -6.67 29.42 -38.52
C GLU A 323 -5.73 30.06 -37.49
N LYS A 324 -5.63 31.38 -37.51
CA LYS A 324 -4.81 32.12 -36.53
C LYS A 324 -5.28 31.82 -35.11
N SER A 325 -4.34 31.50 -34.23
CA SER A 325 -4.60 31.12 -32.83
C SER A 325 -5.46 29.86 -32.67
N GLN A 326 -5.66 29.06 -33.72
CA GLN A 326 -6.29 27.76 -33.62
C GLN A 326 -5.32 26.75 -33.00
N VAL A 327 -5.83 25.94 -32.09
CA VAL A 327 -5.14 24.77 -31.56
C VAL A 327 -5.95 23.54 -31.93
N VAL A 328 -5.34 22.63 -32.68
CA VAL A 328 -5.95 21.34 -33.02
C VAL A 328 -5.32 20.24 -32.17
N VAL A 329 -6.13 19.29 -31.71
CA VAL A 329 -5.66 18.19 -30.88
C VAL A 329 -5.66 16.90 -31.69
N PHE A 330 -4.46 16.35 -31.87
CA PHE A 330 -4.23 15.03 -32.43
C PHE A 330 -4.33 14.02 -31.30
N HIS A 331 -5.41 13.25 -31.29
CA HIS A 331 -5.68 12.22 -30.30
C HIS A 331 -5.60 10.84 -30.94
N TYR A 332 -4.64 10.03 -30.49
CA TYR A 332 -4.50 8.65 -30.93
C TYR A 332 -5.62 7.76 -30.32
N ASP A 333 -6.39 7.08 -31.17
CA ASP A 333 -7.38 6.09 -30.74
C ASP A 333 -6.84 4.67 -30.95
N ASP A 334 -6.50 4.05 -29.81
CA ASP A 334 -5.97 2.68 -29.70
C ASP A 334 -6.89 1.62 -30.33
N LYS A 335 -8.21 1.88 -30.40
CA LYS A 335 -9.15 0.90 -30.99
C LYS A 335 -9.12 0.92 -32.51
N SER A 336 -8.92 2.08 -33.10
CA SER A 336 -8.87 2.24 -34.56
C SER A 336 -7.45 2.23 -35.11
N ASP A 337 -6.42 2.25 -34.24
CA ASP A 337 -5.00 2.39 -34.61
C ASP A 337 -4.75 3.62 -35.51
N MET A 338 -5.49 4.70 -35.24
CA MET A 338 -5.51 5.91 -36.07
C MET A 338 -5.61 7.15 -35.17
N VAL A 339 -5.08 8.27 -35.65
CA VAL A 339 -5.23 9.55 -34.98
C VAL A 339 -6.49 10.26 -35.46
N THR A 340 -7.21 10.83 -34.50
CA THR A 340 -8.38 11.68 -34.75
C THR A 340 -8.04 13.12 -34.37
N ILE A 341 -8.54 14.07 -35.17
CA ILE A 341 -8.38 15.50 -34.88
C ILE A 341 -9.62 15.98 -34.11
N ARG A 342 -9.39 16.76 -33.05
CA ARG A 342 -10.43 17.42 -32.25
C ARG A 342 -10.19 18.91 -32.11
#